data_AF-A0A261TH83-F1
#
_entry.id   AF-A0A261TH83-F1
#
_cell.length_a   1.000
_cell.length_b   1.000
_cell.length_c   1.000
_cell.angle_alpha   90.00
_cell.angle_beta   90.00
_cell.angle_gamma   90.00
#
_symmetry.space_group_name_H-M   'P 1'
#
loop_
_entity.id
_entity.type
_entity.pdbx_description
1 polymer ?
#
loop_
_entity_poly.entity_id
_entity_poly.type
_entity_poly.pdbx_seq_one_letter_code
_entity_poly.pdbx_strand_id
1 'polypeptide(L)'
;MIAGAINGLTSVACLGGILAFATFPVWYYVTGRVARGQPRPALVKQWLASIVLLLVGTALSPSFQVYWLNTWGDPTVSTFLTKRSLLESVRQPFYSLDELAWGQNSASVDVVPSTLLCPRYSLRRYPLLTIERRLYPMNPLASSRDRSGGKPPAELVASTLARCEADSQAMIAAGLTKEAALAQGNLDLFFERALIERGNDMSPVMLEDADIPAEILAKVEAFLGEDPERIFWHTSYNLSGEDPVKRADKSDAPGTPDVVRRLRTIAFAAAYGRQDVVEVLKERSQ
;
A
#
# COMPACT_ATOMS: atom_id res chain seq x y z
N MET A 1 -10.09 -18.73 4.83
CA MET A 1 -9.19 -19.88 4.55
C MET A 1 -9.42 -20.50 3.16
N ILE A 2 -10.66 -20.76 2.73
CA ILE A 2 -10.96 -21.39 1.43
C ILE A 2 -10.49 -20.54 0.23
N ALA A 3 -10.75 -19.22 0.22
CA ALA A 3 -10.29 -18.33 -0.86
C ALA A 3 -8.76 -18.22 -0.98
N GLY A 4 -8.03 -18.31 0.14
CA GLY A 4 -6.57 -18.30 0.16
C GLY A 4 -5.96 -19.60 -0.40
N ALA A 5 -6.59 -20.74 -0.11
CA ALA A 5 -6.19 -22.03 -0.67
C ALA A 5 -6.47 -22.12 -2.17
N ILE A 6 -7.60 -21.58 -2.64
CA ILE A 6 -7.96 -21.52 -4.07
C ILE A 6 -6.98 -20.63 -4.84
N ASN A 7 -6.63 -19.45 -4.30
CA ASN A 7 -5.63 -18.56 -4.93
C ASN A 7 -4.21 -19.16 -4.94
N GLY A 8 -3.84 -19.93 -3.91
CA GLY A 8 -2.59 -20.66 -3.90
C GLY A 8 -2.55 -21.76 -4.98
N LEU A 9 -3.62 -22.55 -5.09
CA LEU A 9 -3.75 -23.62 -6.09
C LEU A 9 -3.74 -23.08 -7.52
N THR A 10 -4.42 -21.97 -7.80
CA THR A 10 -4.42 -21.34 -9.13
C THR A 10 -3.06 -20.75 -9.48
N SER A 11 -2.36 -20.09 -8.55
CA SER A 11 -0.99 -19.62 -8.78
C SER A 11 -0.02 -20.76 -9.07
N VAL A 12 -0.10 -21.87 -8.32
CA VAL A 12 0.73 -23.07 -8.57
C VAL A 12 0.39 -23.72 -9.91
N ALA A 13 -0.90 -23.81 -10.27
CA ALA A 13 -1.33 -24.32 -11.57
C ALA A 13 -0.85 -23.42 -12.72
N CYS A 14 -0.85 -22.10 -12.56
CA CYS A 14 -0.31 -21.16 -13.55
C CYS A 14 1.20 -21.34 -13.72
N LEU A 15 1.95 -21.43 -12.61
CA LEU A 15 3.40 -21.70 -12.64
C LEU A 15 3.70 -23.04 -13.32
N GLY A 16 2.97 -24.10 -12.96
CA GLY A 16 3.08 -25.42 -13.57
C GLY A 16 2.75 -25.40 -15.07
N GLY A 17 1.69 -24.70 -15.46
CA GLY A 17 1.29 -24.53 -16.87
C GLY A 17 2.33 -23.78 -17.70
N ILE A 18 2.92 -22.70 -17.15
CA ILE A 18 4.00 -21.95 -17.80
C ILE A 18 5.24 -22.84 -17.98
N LEU A 19 5.62 -23.60 -16.95
CA LEU A 19 6.75 -24.53 -17.01
C LEU A 19 6.51 -25.65 -18.03
N ALA A 20 5.31 -26.21 -18.07
CA ALA A 20 4.93 -27.23 -19.05
C ALA A 20 4.96 -26.65 -20.47
N PHE A 21 4.42 -25.45 -20.69
CA PHE A 21 4.48 -24.76 -21.98
C PHE A 21 5.92 -24.49 -22.43
N ALA A 22 6.81 -24.13 -21.50
CA ALA A 22 8.20 -23.85 -21.81
C ALA A 22 9.02 -25.10 -22.17
N THR A 23 8.74 -26.23 -21.50
CA THR A 23 9.61 -27.43 -21.55
C THR A 23 9.08 -28.54 -22.45
N PHE A 24 7.75 -28.72 -22.53
CA PHE A 24 7.14 -29.81 -23.28
C PHE A 24 7.41 -29.76 -24.79
N PRO A 25 7.31 -28.61 -25.49
CA PRO A 25 7.60 -28.54 -26.93
C PRO A 25 9.06 -28.89 -27.26
N VAL A 26 10.00 -28.43 -26.42
CA VAL A 26 11.43 -28.72 -26.57
C VAL A 26 11.69 -30.20 -26.34
N TRP A 27 11.12 -30.77 -25.27
CA TRP A 27 11.22 -32.20 -24.99
C TRP A 27 10.65 -33.05 -26.12
N TYR A 28 9.42 -32.75 -26.58
CA TYR A 28 8.74 -33.48 -27.67
C TYR A 28 9.54 -33.43 -28.98
N TYR A 29 10.11 -32.27 -29.32
CA TYR A 29 10.95 -32.12 -30.51
C TYR A 29 12.24 -32.95 -30.40
N VAL A 30 12.92 -32.92 -29.23
CA VAL A 30 14.16 -33.66 -29.00
C VAL A 30 13.92 -35.17 -29.03
N THR A 31 12.89 -35.66 -28.32
CA THR A 31 12.55 -37.09 -28.29
C THR A 31 12.12 -37.59 -29.66
N GLY A 32 11.32 -36.80 -30.40
CA GLY A 32 10.93 -37.11 -31.77
C GLY A 32 12.08 -37.16 -32.77
N ARG A 33 13.18 -36.42 -32.56
CA ARG A 33 14.41 -36.54 -33.38
C ARG A 33 15.17 -37.82 -33.06
N VAL A 34 15.32 -38.14 -31.77
CA VAL A 34 16.00 -39.36 -31.32
C VAL A 34 15.30 -40.61 -31.85
N ALA A 35 13.97 -40.65 -31.78
CA ALA A 35 13.17 -41.77 -32.31
C ALA A 35 13.33 -41.96 -33.83
N ARG A 36 13.68 -40.89 -34.56
CA ARG A 36 13.94 -40.90 -36.01
C ARG A 36 15.42 -41.11 -36.36
N GLY A 37 16.27 -41.45 -35.40
CA GLY A 37 17.71 -41.65 -35.61
C GLY A 37 18.50 -40.37 -35.91
N GLN A 38 17.92 -39.20 -35.67
CA GLN A 38 18.57 -37.92 -35.92
C GLN A 38 19.38 -37.44 -34.71
N PRO A 39 20.48 -36.67 -34.91
CA PRO A 39 21.25 -36.14 -33.82
C PRO A 39 20.42 -35.15 -32.99
N ARG A 40 20.66 -35.16 -31.67
CA ARG A 40 20.06 -34.22 -30.72
C ARG A 40 20.59 -32.81 -30.98
N PRO A 41 19.75 -31.77 -30.89
CA PRO A 41 20.24 -30.40 -30.92
C PRO A 41 21.16 -30.13 -29.72
N ALA A 42 22.11 -29.21 -29.87
CA ALA A 42 23.00 -28.81 -28.77
C ALA A 42 22.20 -28.33 -27.54
N LEU A 43 22.66 -28.67 -26.34
CA LEU A 43 22.00 -28.32 -25.08
C LEU A 43 21.72 -26.81 -24.96
N VAL A 44 22.67 -25.97 -25.38
CA VAL A 44 22.53 -24.50 -25.37
C VAL A 44 21.31 -24.05 -26.19
N LYS A 45 21.07 -24.67 -27.36
CA LYS A 45 19.91 -24.34 -28.21
C LYS A 45 18.60 -24.77 -27.56
N GLN A 46 18.59 -25.91 -26.86
CA GLN A 46 17.43 -26.38 -26.11
C GLN A 46 17.11 -25.43 -24.95
N TRP A 47 18.12 -25.01 -24.18
CA TRP A 47 17.96 -24.04 -23.09
C TRP A 47 17.43 -22.70 -23.58
N LEU A 48 18.00 -22.15 -24.66
CA LEU A 48 17.52 -20.89 -25.23
C LEU A 48 16.07 -21.01 -25.70
N ALA A 49 15.70 -22.10 -26.38
CA ALA A 49 14.31 -22.33 -26.78
C ALA A 49 13.36 -22.39 -25.58
N SER A 50 13.75 -23.10 -24.52
CA SER A 50 12.97 -23.15 -23.27
C SER A 50 12.84 -21.78 -22.60
N ILE A 51 13.89 -20.97 -22.58
CA ILE A 51 13.86 -19.61 -22.02
C ILE A 51 12.92 -18.70 -22.84
N VAL A 52 13.00 -18.75 -24.17
CA VAL A 52 12.12 -17.97 -25.04
C VAL A 52 10.66 -18.38 -24.83
N LEU A 53 10.37 -19.68 -24.80
CA LEU A 53 9.03 -20.18 -24.53
C LEU A 53 8.55 -19.85 -23.11
N LEU A 54 9.46 -19.81 -22.13
CA LEU A 54 9.16 -19.38 -20.76
C LEU A 54 8.77 -17.90 -20.73
N LEU A 55 9.50 -17.02 -21.43
CA LEU A 55 9.18 -15.61 -21.53
C LEU A 55 7.82 -15.38 -22.22
N VAL A 56 7.56 -16.10 -23.31
CA VAL A 56 6.27 -16.03 -24.03
C VAL A 56 5.13 -16.57 -23.16
N GLY A 57 5.31 -17.75 -22.54
CA GLY A 57 4.33 -18.34 -21.64
C GLY A 57 4.04 -17.45 -20.43
N THR A 58 5.08 -16.79 -19.90
CA THR A 58 4.92 -15.81 -18.83
C THR A 58 4.19 -14.58 -19.34
N ALA A 59 4.50 -14.03 -20.50
CA ALA A 59 3.77 -12.87 -21.02
C ALA A 59 2.27 -13.16 -21.25
N LEU A 60 1.95 -14.33 -21.80
CA LEU A 60 0.59 -14.74 -22.16
C LEU A 60 -0.25 -15.28 -20.98
N SER A 61 0.39 -15.67 -19.87
CA SER A 61 -0.35 -16.21 -18.72
C SER A 61 -1.31 -15.17 -18.11
N PRO A 62 -2.38 -15.61 -17.45
CA PRO A 62 -3.22 -14.71 -16.66
C PRO A 62 -2.42 -14.11 -15.48
N SER A 63 -2.99 -13.11 -14.84
CA SER A 63 -2.41 -12.52 -13.64
C SER A 63 -2.40 -13.55 -12.52
N PHE A 64 -1.30 -13.64 -11.79
CA PHE A 64 -1.18 -14.47 -10.60
C PHE A 64 -0.32 -13.78 -9.55
N GLN A 65 -0.52 -14.15 -8.29
CA GLN A 65 0.13 -13.51 -7.17
C GLN A 65 0.86 -14.54 -6.32
N VAL A 66 2.09 -14.19 -5.95
CA VAL A 66 2.90 -14.92 -4.98
C VAL A 66 3.01 -14.06 -3.73
N TYR A 67 2.64 -14.65 -2.61
CA TYR A 67 2.74 -14.03 -1.31
C TYR A 67 4.00 -14.49 -0.60
N TRP A 68 4.79 -13.54 -0.13
CA TRP A 68 5.94 -13.75 0.72
C TRP A 68 5.72 -13.01 2.02
N LEU A 69 5.68 -13.73 3.14
CA LEU A 69 5.71 -13.13 4.47
C LEU A 69 7.11 -13.26 5.05
N ASN A 70 7.73 -12.12 5.38
CA ASN A 70 8.95 -12.10 6.17
C ASN A 70 8.62 -11.64 7.59
N THR A 71 8.56 -12.60 8.51
CA THR A 71 8.36 -12.38 9.94
C THR A 71 9.67 -12.28 10.72
N TRP A 72 10.82 -12.50 10.07
CA TRP A 72 12.11 -12.62 10.75
C TRP A 72 12.91 -11.31 10.79
N GLY A 73 12.37 -10.23 10.22
CA GLY A 73 12.96 -8.89 10.30
C GLY A 73 12.05 -7.93 11.06
N ASP A 74 12.65 -6.96 11.73
CA ASP A 74 11.98 -5.74 12.18
C ASP A 74 12.05 -4.70 11.03
N PRO A 75 10.93 -4.43 10.33
CA PRO A 75 9.55 -4.68 10.71
C PRO A 75 8.99 -5.93 10.03
N THR A 76 7.85 -6.43 10.50
CA THR A 76 7.12 -7.46 9.76
C THR A 76 6.77 -6.89 8.38
N VAL A 77 7.26 -7.54 7.32
CA VAL A 77 6.97 -7.15 5.94
C VAL A 77 6.24 -8.28 5.24
N SER A 78 5.09 -7.95 4.69
CA SER A 78 4.45 -8.82 3.69
C SER A 78 4.73 -8.26 2.30
N THR A 79 5.20 -9.11 1.40
CA THR A 79 5.44 -8.76 0.00
C THR A 79 4.54 -9.60 -0.88
N PHE A 80 3.78 -8.93 -1.74
CA PHE A 80 3.00 -9.56 -2.79
C PHE A 80 3.66 -9.26 -4.13
N LEU A 81 4.16 -10.31 -4.77
CA LEU A 81 4.68 -10.25 -6.13
C LEU A 81 3.57 -10.70 -7.06
N THR A 82 3.04 -9.77 -7.85
CA THR A 82 1.93 -10.04 -8.77
C THR A 82 2.46 -9.99 -10.19
N LYS A 83 2.40 -11.11 -10.89
CA LYS A 83 2.56 -11.12 -12.34
C LYS A 83 1.27 -10.54 -12.94
N ARG A 84 1.40 -9.56 -13.83
CA ARG A 84 0.26 -8.92 -14.50
C ARG A 84 0.04 -9.53 -15.88
N SER A 85 -1.20 -9.64 -16.30
CA SER A 85 -1.53 -9.95 -17.70
C SER A 85 -1.14 -8.77 -18.61
N LEU A 86 -0.82 -9.06 -19.87
CA LEU A 86 -0.56 -8.03 -20.87
C LEU A 86 -1.71 -7.01 -20.99
N LEU A 87 -2.95 -7.46 -20.85
CA LEU A 87 -4.13 -6.59 -20.87
C LEU A 87 -4.12 -5.58 -19.72
N GLU A 88 -3.80 -6.05 -18.50
CA GLU A 88 -3.63 -5.15 -17.35
C GLU A 88 -2.47 -4.20 -17.55
N SER A 89 -1.36 -4.67 -18.12
CA SER A 89 -0.18 -3.84 -18.44
C SER A 89 -0.54 -2.69 -19.37
N VAL A 90 -1.30 -2.95 -20.43
CA VAL A 90 -1.69 -1.93 -21.41
C VAL A 90 -2.64 -0.91 -20.78
N ARG A 91 -3.56 -1.35 -19.91
CA ARG A 91 -4.50 -0.44 -19.24
C ARG A 91 -3.83 0.49 -18.24
N GLN A 92 -2.78 0.03 -17.55
CA GLN A 92 -2.08 0.79 -16.52
C GLN A 92 -0.56 0.51 -16.59
N PRO A 93 0.16 1.16 -17.52
CA PRO A 93 1.52 0.77 -17.90
C PRO A 93 2.58 1.06 -16.82
N PHE A 94 2.47 2.20 -16.13
CA PHE A 94 3.47 2.60 -15.12
C PHE A 94 2.80 3.33 -13.97
N TYR A 95 3.13 2.95 -12.75
CA TYR A 95 2.73 3.69 -11.56
C TYR A 95 3.55 3.27 -10.34
N SER A 96 3.95 4.22 -9.50
CA SER A 96 4.57 3.95 -8.20
C SER A 96 3.86 4.79 -7.14
N LEU A 97 3.46 4.14 -6.07
CA LEU A 97 2.73 4.72 -4.96
C LEU A 97 3.32 4.22 -3.66
N ASP A 98 3.40 5.14 -2.73
CA ASP A 98 3.77 4.88 -1.36
C ASP A 98 2.63 5.45 -0.48
N GLU A 99 2.31 4.80 0.63
CA GLU A 99 1.24 5.20 1.53
C GLU A 99 1.80 5.34 2.95
N LEU A 100 1.52 6.49 3.54
CA LEU A 100 1.73 6.75 4.95
C LEU A 100 0.48 6.35 5.72
N ALA A 101 0.68 5.86 6.93
CA ALA A 101 -0.38 5.71 7.90
C ALA A 101 0.04 6.30 9.23
N TRP A 102 -0.97 6.54 10.04
CA TRP A 102 -0.79 6.99 11.39
C TRP A 102 -0.20 5.88 12.27
N GLY A 103 0.78 6.25 13.11
CA GLY A 103 1.64 5.31 13.85
C GLY A 103 1.06 4.72 15.14
N GLN A 104 -0.23 4.88 15.46
CA GLN A 104 -0.79 4.33 16.70
C GLN A 104 -1.60 3.06 16.44
N ASN A 105 -1.26 1.97 17.12
CA ASN A 105 -2.17 0.83 17.32
C ASN A 105 -2.65 0.83 18.77
N SER A 106 -3.76 0.15 19.08
CA SER A 106 -4.33 0.10 20.44
C SER A 106 -3.35 -0.39 21.51
N ALA A 107 -2.28 -1.10 21.12
CA ALA A 107 -1.24 -1.59 22.01
C ALA A 107 -0.06 -0.61 22.18
N SER A 108 -0.01 0.52 21.46
CA SER A 108 1.11 1.48 21.47
C SER A 108 0.68 2.93 21.72
N VAL A 109 -0.60 3.13 22.04
CA VAL A 109 -1.26 4.44 22.26
C VAL A 109 -0.52 5.30 23.30
N ASP A 110 -0.02 4.69 24.38
CA ASP A 110 0.67 5.37 25.50
C ASP A 110 2.15 5.73 25.26
N VAL A 111 2.74 5.26 24.15
CA VAL A 111 4.18 5.41 23.87
C VAL A 111 4.48 5.99 22.49
N VAL A 112 3.47 6.14 21.62
CA VAL A 112 3.63 6.69 20.28
C VAL A 112 2.91 8.04 20.19
N PRO A 113 3.61 9.14 19.86
CA PRO A 113 2.98 10.45 19.64
C PRO A 113 1.96 10.42 18.49
N SER A 114 0.90 11.22 18.58
CA SER A 114 -0.13 11.30 17.53
C SER A 114 0.32 12.06 16.28
N THR A 115 1.45 12.75 16.33
CA THR A 115 2.11 13.35 15.16
C THR A 115 2.90 12.34 14.34
N LEU A 116 3.19 11.14 14.87
CA LEU A 116 4.04 10.17 14.19
C LEU A 116 3.36 9.60 12.93
N LEU A 117 4.05 9.75 11.80
CA LEU A 117 3.71 9.13 10.53
C LEU A 117 4.60 7.92 10.29
N CYS A 118 4.00 6.83 9.83
CA CYS A 118 4.70 5.58 9.59
C CYS A 118 4.40 5.04 8.18
N PRO A 119 5.40 4.48 7.49
CA PRO A 119 5.17 3.72 6.27
C PRO A 119 4.20 2.57 6.50
N ARG A 120 3.15 2.47 5.69
CA ARG A 120 2.22 1.33 5.74
C ARG A 120 2.30 0.48 4.50
N TYR A 121 2.46 1.12 3.36
CA TYR A 121 2.29 0.44 2.10
C TYR A 121 3.15 1.06 1.01
N SER A 122 3.67 0.20 0.14
CA SER A 122 4.45 0.58 -1.04
C SER A 122 4.04 -0.31 -2.20
N LEU A 123 3.75 0.31 -3.33
CA LEU A 123 3.27 -0.32 -4.55
C LEU A 123 4.09 0.17 -5.73
N ARG A 124 4.78 -0.75 -6.39
CA ARG A 124 5.50 -0.47 -7.62
C ARG A 124 4.91 -1.31 -8.73
N ARG A 125 4.35 -0.65 -9.74
CA ARG A 125 3.79 -1.29 -10.94
C ARG A 125 4.74 -1.08 -12.11
N TYR A 126 5.23 -2.19 -12.61
CA TYR A 126 5.92 -2.34 -13.89
C TYR A 126 4.92 -2.96 -14.90
N PRO A 127 5.26 -3.00 -16.20
CA PRO A 127 4.36 -3.54 -17.22
C PRO A 127 3.84 -4.93 -16.85
N LEU A 128 4.70 -5.92 -16.62
CA LEU A 128 4.30 -7.31 -16.33
C LEU A 128 4.41 -7.71 -14.86
N LEU A 129 4.81 -6.79 -13.98
CA LEU A 129 5.12 -7.09 -12.59
C LEU A 129 4.57 -5.99 -11.68
N THR A 130 3.95 -6.38 -10.58
CA THR A 130 3.62 -5.49 -9.48
C THR A 130 4.27 -6.02 -8.21
N ILE A 131 4.94 -5.12 -7.50
CA ILE A 131 5.52 -5.39 -6.19
C ILE A 131 4.72 -4.55 -5.20
N GLU A 132 3.93 -5.23 -4.37
CA GLU A 132 3.25 -4.63 -3.24
C GLU A 132 3.97 -5.04 -1.96
N ARG A 133 4.28 -4.08 -1.10
CA ARG A 133 4.87 -4.30 0.22
C ARG A 133 3.96 -3.66 1.25
N ARG A 134 3.50 -4.44 2.22
CA ARG A 134 2.84 -3.90 3.42
C ARG A 134 3.82 -3.96 4.57
N LEU A 135 4.01 -2.80 5.18
CA LEU A 135 4.93 -2.53 6.26
C LEU A 135 4.11 -2.43 7.54
N TYR A 136 4.55 -3.13 8.57
CA TYR A 136 3.94 -3.06 9.90
C TYR A 136 4.97 -2.59 10.92
N PRO A 137 5.41 -1.31 10.85
CA PRO A 137 6.50 -0.81 11.68
C PRO A 137 6.19 -0.82 13.17
N MET A 138 4.91 -0.82 13.56
CA MET A 138 4.48 -0.85 14.97
C MET A 138 4.31 -2.26 15.56
N ASN A 139 4.39 -3.32 14.74
CA ASN A 139 4.24 -4.70 15.23
C ASN A 139 5.26 -5.07 16.32
N PRO A 140 6.55 -4.66 16.23
CA PRO A 140 7.53 -4.98 17.27
C PRO A 140 7.10 -4.43 18.63
N LEU A 141 6.61 -3.18 18.69
CA LEU A 141 6.09 -2.57 19.92
C LEU A 141 4.92 -3.37 20.51
N ALA A 142 3.95 -3.74 19.67
CA ALA A 142 2.81 -4.55 20.09
C ALA A 142 3.24 -5.94 20.59
N SER A 143 4.23 -6.56 19.95
CA SER A 143 4.75 -7.89 20.34
C SER A 143 5.64 -7.87 21.59
N SER A 144 6.25 -6.73 21.90
CA SER A 144 7.14 -6.56 23.05
C SER A 144 6.41 -6.33 24.38
N ARG A 145 5.10 -6.04 24.33
CA ARG A 145 4.28 -6.00 25.53
C ARG A 145 4.04 -7.43 26.02
N ASP A 146 4.62 -7.77 27.17
CA ASP A 146 4.37 -9.06 27.81
C ASP A 146 2.88 -9.28 28.09
N ARG A 147 2.47 -10.55 28.23
CA ARG A 147 1.09 -10.94 28.62
C ARG A 147 0.62 -10.30 29.95
N SER A 148 1.53 -9.72 30.73
CA SER A 148 1.28 -8.97 31.96
C SER A 148 1.00 -7.46 31.74
N GLY A 149 1.04 -6.96 30.50
CA GLY A 149 0.77 -5.55 30.18
C GLY A 149 1.95 -4.60 30.42
N GLY A 150 3.19 -5.11 30.51
CA GLY A 150 4.39 -4.28 30.67
C GLY A 150 4.62 -3.31 29.50
N LYS A 151 5.20 -2.14 29.77
CA LYS A 151 5.57 -1.16 28.73
C LYS A 151 6.70 -1.72 27.84
N PRO A 152 6.70 -1.44 26.52
CA PRO A 152 7.82 -1.77 25.64
C PRO A 152 9.16 -1.20 26.16
N PRO A 153 10.31 -1.87 25.92
CA PRO A 153 11.62 -1.32 26.25
C PRO A 153 11.85 0.05 25.61
N ALA A 154 12.42 1.00 26.35
CA ALA A 154 12.61 2.39 25.88
C ALA A 154 13.45 2.48 24.60
N GLU A 155 14.47 1.63 24.45
CA GLU A 155 15.31 1.56 23.26
C GLU A 155 14.52 1.11 22.02
N LEU A 156 13.57 0.18 22.19
CA LEU A 156 12.70 -0.28 21.11
C LEU A 156 11.71 0.82 20.69
N VAL A 157 11.15 1.55 21.66
CA VAL A 157 10.31 2.72 21.39
C VAL A 157 11.10 3.75 20.59
N ALA A 158 12.27 4.18 21.08
CA ALA A 158 13.08 5.20 20.43
C ALA A 158 13.49 4.82 19.00
N SER A 159 13.97 3.59 18.81
CA SER A 159 14.37 3.11 17.47
C SER A 159 13.18 2.99 16.50
N THR A 160 12.01 2.59 17.00
CA THR A 160 10.79 2.49 16.18
C THR A 160 10.29 3.88 15.75
N LEU A 161 10.27 4.85 16.68
CA LEU A 161 9.86 6.22 16.40
C LEU A 161 10.80 6.88 15.37
N ALA A 162 12.11 6.80 15.62
CA ALA A 162 13.13 7.39 14.75
C ALA A 162 13.04 6.84 13.31
N ARG A 163 12.77 5.54 13.18
CA ARG A 163 12.59 4.90 11.88
C ARG A 163 11.34 5.39 11.16
N CYS A 164 10.20 5.45 11.85
CA CYS A 164 8.96 5.93 11.22
C CYS A 164 9.13 7.36 10.69
N GLU A 165 9.76 8.23 11.48
CA GLU A 165 10.06 9.60 11.06
C GLU A 165 10.98 9.64 9.84
N ALA A 166 12.11 8.92 9.88
CA ALA A 166 13.06 8.89 8.76
C ALA A 166 12.43 8.31 7.48
N ASP A 167 11.74 7.18 7.58
CA ASP A 167 11.14 6.51 6.42
C ASP A 167 9.95 7.33 5.86
N SER A 168 9.15 7.97 6.72
CA SER A 168 8.04 8.83 6.27
C SER A 168 8.53 10.08 5.55
N GLN A 169 9.54 10.76 6.09
CA GLN A 169 10.17 11.90 5.43
C GLN A 169 10.76 11.50 4.07
N ALA A 170 11.42 10.33 4.00
CA ALA A 170 11.95 9.80 2.75
C ALA A 170 10.85 9.51 1.71
N MET A 171 9.71 8.96 2.13
CA MET A 171 8.58 8.67 1.23
C MET A 171 7.90 9.96 0.73
N ILE A 172 7.73 10.96 1.59
CA ILE A 172 7.21 12.28 1.20
C ILE A 172 8.17 12.93 0.20
N ALA A 173 9.47 12.94 0.51
CA ALA A 173 10.51 13.50 -0.36
C ALA A 173 10.61 12.78 -1.72
N ALA A 174 10.33 11.47 -1.76
CA ALA A 174 10.29 10.71 -3.00
C ALA A 174 9.14 11.14 -3.93
N GLY A 175 8.15 11.90 -3.44
CA GLY A 175 7.06 12.41 -4.27
C GLY A 175 6.10 11.32 -4.74
N LEU A 176 6.11 10.15 -4.09
CA LEU A 176 5.33 8.96 -4.49
C LEU A 176 4.05 8.75 -3.68
N THR A 177 3.85 9.53 -2.61
CA THR A 177 2.67 9.42 -1.75
C THR A 177 1.54 10.32 -2.21
N LYS A 178 0.29 10.02 -1.82
CA LYS A 178 -0.84 10.95 -2.04
C LYS A 178 -0.56 12.27 -1.30
N GLU A 179 0.00 12.17 -0.09
CA GLU A 179 0.41 13.31 0.73
C GLU A 179 1.40 14.21 0.01
N ALA A 180 2.43 13.66 -0.64
CA ALA A 180 3.38 14.47 -1.39
C ALA A 180 2.73 15.18 -2.58
N ALA A 181 1.77 14.54 -3.26
CA ALA A 181 1.01 15.20 -4.33
C ALA A 181 0.14 16.35 -3.80
N LEU A 182 -0.50 16.15 -2.64
CA LEU A 182 -1.31 17.18 -1.98
C LEU A 182 -0.45 18.36 -1.49
N ALA A 183 0.70 18.09 -0.87
CA ALA A 183 1.64 19.11 -0.42
C ALA A 183 2.16 19.97 -1.58
N GLN A 184 2.28 19.39 -2.78
CA GLN A 184 2.64 20.09 -4.01
C GLN A 184 1.46 20.81 -4.70
N GLY A 185 0.24 20.70 -4.15
CA GLY A 185 -0.98 21.27 -4.74
C GLY A 185 -1.53 20.51 -5.95
N ASN A 186 -1.01 19.32 -6.25
CA ASN A 186 -1.47 18.51 -7.37
C ASN A 186 -2.65 17.61 -6.95
N LEU A 187 -3.85 18.17 -7.01
CA LEU A 187 -5.08 17.48 -6.60
C LEU A 187 -5.45 16.31 -7.50
N ASP A 188 -5.20 16.39 -8.80
CA ASP A 188 -5.52 15.29 -9.73
C ASP A 188 -4.67 14.06 -9.41
N LEU A 189 -3.35 14.26 -9.24
CA LEU A 189 -2.46 13.19 -8.83
C LEU A 189 -2.82 12.68 -7.42
N PHE A 190 -3.14 13.57 -6.48
CA PHE A 190 -3.60 13.18 -5.14
C PHE A 190 -4.80 12.23 -5.20
N PHE A 191 -5.83 12.54 -6.00
CA PHE A 191 -7.01 11.68 -6.15
C PHE A 191 -6.69 10.38 -6.91
N GLU A 192 -5.88 10.43 -7.96
CA GLU A 192 -5.42 9.22 -8.66
C GLU A 192 -4.71 8.26 -7.69
N ARG A 193 -3.83 8.80 -6.84
CA ARG A 193 -3.11 8.05 -5.80
C ARG A 193 -4.04 7.46 -4.76
N ALA A 194 -4.98 8.27 -4.27
CA ALA A 194 -5.92 7.86 -3.23
C ALA A 194 -6.86 6.74 -3.70
N LEU A 195 -7.30 6.76 -4.97
CA LEU A 195 -8.15 5.69 -5.52
C LEU A 195 -7.42 4.34 -5.65
N ILE A 196 -6.08 4.35 -5.70
CA ILE A 196 -5.24 3.14 -5.83
C ILE A 196 -4.86 2.56 -4.46
N GLU A 197 -4.91 3.38 -3.41
CA GLU A 197 -4.67 2.98 -2.02
C GLU A 197 -5.54 1.76 -1.63
N ARG A 198 -4.94 0.78 -0.95
CA ARG A 198 -5.62 -0.43 -0.47
C ARG A 198 -6.00 -0.35 1.02
N GLY A 199 -5.95 0.86 1.58
CA GLY A 199 -6.38 1.19 2.93
C GLY A 199 -7.90 1.25 3.06
N ASN A 200 -8.39 1.39 4.29
CA ASN A 200 -9.81 1.64 4.54
C ASN A 200 -10.16 3.03 3.96
N ASP A 201 -11.22 3.14 3.16
CA ASP A 201 -11.46 4.24 2.19
C ASP A 201 -11.82 5.61 2.80
N MET A 202 -11.73 5.67 4.12
CA MET A 202 -11.81 6.86 4.97
C MET A 202 -10.44 7.23 5.55
N SER A 203 -9.34 6.67 5.01
CA SER A 203 -7.97 6.93 5.46
C SER A 203 -7.76 8.45 5.59
N PRO A 204 -7.35 8.93 6.78
CA PRO A 204 -7.00 10.32 6.94
C PRO A 204 -5.85 10.66 5.98
N VAL A 205 -5.79 11.93 5.56
CA VAL A 205 -4.61 12.53 4.98
C VAL A 205 -3.63 12.74 6.12
N MET A 206 -2.41 12.23 5.92
CA MET A 206 -1.38 12.18 6.95
C MET A 206 -0.53 13.46 7.01
N LEU A 207 -0.90 14.51 6.28
CA LEU A 207 -0.30 15.84 6.41
C LEU A 207 -0.89 16.59 7.60
N GLU A 208 -0.10 17.48 8.19
CA GLU A 208 -0.63 18.50 9.08
C GLU A 208 -1.21 19.65 8.26
N ASP A 209 -2.10 20.44 8.87
CA ASP A 209 -2.72 21.59 8.21
C ASP A 209 -1.67 22.57 7.64
N ALA A 210 -0.52 22.71 8.31
CA ALA A 210 0.58 23.56 7.88
C ALA A 210 1.29 23.07 6.60
N ASP A 211 1.20 21.77 6.30
CA ASP A 211 1.83 21.15 5.13
C ASP A 211 0.89 21.12 3.90
N ILE A 212 -0.36 21.54 4.07
CA ILE A 212 -1.36 21.61 2.99
C ILE A 212 -1.34 23.03 2.41
N PRO A 213 -1.31 23.20 1.07
CA PRO A 213 -1.38 24.53 0.46
C PRO A 213 -2.59 25.33 0.97
N ALA A 214 -2.36 26.56 1.42
CA ALA A 214 -3.35 27.37 2.13
C ALA A 214 -4.66 27.56 1.35
N GLU A 215 -4.59 27.73 0.03
CA GLU A 215 -5.77 27.83 -0.84
C GLU A 215 -6.61 26.55 -0.84
N ILE A 216 -5.93 25.39 -0.81
CA ILE A 216 -6.60 24.09 -0.76
C ILE A 216 -7.28 23.91 0.59
N LEU A 217 -6.53 24.18 1.67
CA LEU A 217 -7.05 24.08 3.01
C LEU A 217 -8.25 25.01 3.22
N ALA A 218 -8.16 26.28 2.81
CA ALA A 218 -9.25 27.25 2.94
C ALA A 218 -10.53 26.82 2.23
N LYS A 219 -10.43 26.20 1.04
CA LYS A 219 -11.59 25.69 0.32
C LYS A 219 -12.23 24.49 1.03
N VAL A 220 -11.41 23.59 1.57
CA VAL A 220 -11.90 22.44 2.35
C VAL A 220 -12.54 22.92 3.66
N GLU A 221 -11.95 23.90 4.35
CA GLU A 221 -12.54 24.52 5.54
C GLU A 221 -13.89 25.17 5.24
N ALA A 222 -13.98 25.95 4.16
CA ALA A 222 -15.23 26.56 3.75
C ALA A 222 -16.32 25.50 3.50
N PHE A 223 -15.97 24.42 2.81
CA PHE A 223 -16.86 23.28 2.60
C PHE A 223 -17.25 22.61 3.93
N LEU A 224 -16.33 22.40 4.87
CA LEU A 224 -16.66 21.78 6.15
C LEU A 224 -17.54 22.69 7.04
N GLY A 225 -17.37 24.01 6.94
CA GLY A 225 -18.14 24.99 7.71
C GLY A 225 -19.61 25.15 7.26
N GLU A 226 -19.98 24.66 6.07
CA GLU A 226 -21.35 24.75 5.55
C GLU A 226 -22.33 23.80 6.23
N ASP A 227 -21.86 22.69 6.80
CA ASP A 227 -22.73 21.64 7.33
C ASP A 227 -22.11 20.92 8.54
N PRO A 228 -22.70 21.07 9.73
CA PRO A 228 -22.26 20.40 10.94
C PRO A 228 -22.24 18.88 10.85
N GLU A 229 -23.00 18.23 9.95
CA GLU A 229 -23.02 16.76 9.80
C GLU A 229 -21.78 16.21 9.06
N ARG A 230 -20.95 17.08 8.47
CA ARG A 230 -19.68 16.71 7.81
C ARG A 230 -18.56 16.31 8.79
N ILE A 231 -18.92 16.00 10.05
CA ILE A 231 -18.04 15.52 11.14
C ILE A 231 -17.22 14.30 10.73
N PHE A 232 -17.83 13.37 9.99
CA PHE A 232 -17.19 12.11 9.59
C PHE A 232 -16.06 12.29 8.57
N TRP A 233 -15.79 13.53 8.15
CA TRP A 233 -14.87 13.87 7.08
C TRP A 233 -13.48 14.28 7.60
N HIS A 234 -13.29 14.28 8.92
CA HIS A 234 -11.99 14.41 9.58
C HIS A 234 -11.97 13.64 10.91
N THR A 235 -10.79 13.46 11.49
CA THR A 235 -10.60 12.87 12.82
C THR A 235 -9.60 13.74 13.61
N SER A 236 -9.86 13.94 14.91
CA SER A 236 -9.01 14.72 15.81
C SER A 236 -8.32 13.79 16.82
N TYR A 237 -7.03 14.03 17.10
CA TYR A 237 -6.19 13.21 17.97
C TYR A 237 -5.44 14.06 18.98
N ASN A 238 -5.35 13.62 20.24
CA ASN A 238 -4.55 14.33 21.24
C ASN A 238 -3.05 14.09 21.03
N LEU A 239 -2.22 15.10 21.29
CA LEU A 239 -0.76 14.97 21.33
C LEU A 239 -0.25 14.02 22.43
N SER A 240 -1.02 13.87 23.52
CA SER A 240 -0.67 13.01 24.66
C SER A 240 -0.82 11.51 24.37
N GLY A 241 -1.38 11.12 23.22
CA GLY A 241 -1.65 9.71 22.92
C GLY A 241 -2.74 9.12 23.82
N GLU A 242 -3.63 9.90 24.40
CA GLU A 242 -4.85 9.37 25.02
C GLU A 242 -5.93 9.17 23.94
N ASP A 243 -6.88 8.25 24.17
CA ASP A 243 -8.03 8.01 23.29
C ASP A 243 -8.64 9.36 22.82
N PRO A 244 -9.12 9.45 21.56
CA PRO A 244 -9.63 10.71 21.03
C PRO A 244 -10.66 11.28 21.99
N VAL A 245 -10.44 12.53 22.44
CA VAL A 245 -11.44 13.25 23.25
C VAL A 245 -12.75 13.16 22.49
N LYS A 246 -13.78 12.62 23.15
CA LYS A 246 -15.14 12.75 22.60
C LYS A 246 -15.39 14.25 22.44
N ARG A 247 -15.65 14.66 21.20
CA ARG A 247 -15.74 16.03 20.68
C ARG A 247 -16.48 17.07 21.55
N ALA A 248 -17.26 16.63 22.54
CA ALA A 248 -17.94 17.51 23.48
C ALA A 248 -16.99 18.35 24.36
N ASP A 249 -15.72 17.95 24.52
CA ASP A 249 -14.85 18.55 25.55
C ASP A 249 -13.73 19.49 25.05
N LYS A 250 -13.45 19.64 23.75
CA LYS A 250 -12.45 20.61 23.25
C LYS A 250 -12.82 21.21 21.89
N SER A 251 -12.57 22.52 21.71
CA SER A 251 -12.96 23.24 20.50
C SER A 251 -12.12 22.81 19.29
N ASP A 252 -12.79 22.45 18.19
CA ASP A 252 -12.22 22.06 16.89
C ASP A 252 -11.50 23.22 16.14
N ALA A 253 -10.99 24.23 16.85
CA ALA A 253 -10.30 25.35 16.23
C ALA A 253 -8.94 24.88 15.67
N PRO A 254 -8.60 25.23 14.41
CA PRO A 254 -7.28 25.02 13.85
C PRO A 254 -6.19 25.60 14.76
N GLY A 255 -5.12 24.84 15.02
CA GLY A 255 -4.00 25.30 15.84
C GLY A 255 -4.21 25.24 17.37
N THR A 256 -5.17 24.45 17.85
CA THR A 256 -5.20 24.10 19.28
C THR A 256 -3.96 23.25 19.62
N PRO A 257 -3.09 23.71 20.55
CA PRO A 257 -1.73 23.17 20.72
C PRO A 257 -1.67 21.72 21.20
N ASP A 258 -2.81 21.12 21.58
CA ASP A 258 -2.88 19.75 22.10
C ASP A 258 -3.51 18.75 21.11
N VAL A 259 -3.95 19.17 19.92
CA VAL A 259 -4.77 18.35 19.02
C VAL A 259 -4.25 18.37 17.59
N VAL A 260 -4.05 17.18 17.01
CA VAL A 260 -3.76 16.96 15.59
C VAL A 260 -5.06 16.61 14.88
N ARG A 261 -5.46 17.46 13.93
CA ARG A 261 -6.61 17.19 13.06
C ARG A 261 -6.13 16.54 11.77
N ARG A 262 -6.83 15.49 11.32
CA ARG A 262 -6.55 14.78 10.07
C ARG A 262 -7.79 14.78 9.18
N LEU A 263 -7.73 15.54 8.08
CA LEU A 263 -8.77 15.59 7.06
C LEU A 263 -8.82 14.27 6.29
N ARG A 264 -10.00 13.77 5.90
CA ARG A 264 -10.10 12.55 5.07
C ARG A 264 -10.08 12.92 3.58
N THR A 265 -9.59 11.99 2.73
CA THR A 265 -9.57 12.17 1.27
C THR A 265 -10.92 12.62 0.70
N ILE A 266 -12.02 12.08 1.24
CA ILE A 266 -13.38 12.43 0.80
C ILE A 266 -13.70 13.93 0.96
N ALA A 267 -13.16 14.61 1.98
CA ALA A 267 -13.30 16.06 2.20
C ALA A 267 -12.71 16.87 1.06
N PHE A 268 -11.50 16.53 0.64
CA PHE A 268 -10.90 17.14 -0.55
C PHE A 268 -11.75 16.84 -1.79
N ALA A 269 -12.20 15.60 -1.96
CA ALA A 269 -12.98 15.23 -3.15
C ALA A 269 -14.28 16.04 -3.28
N ALA A 270 -15.07 16.15 -2.21
CA ALA A 270 -16.33 16.90 -2.28
C ALA A 270 -16.12 18.42 -2.35
N ALA A 271 -15.16 18.98 -1.59
CA ALA A 271 -14.84 20.41 -1.67
C ALA A 271 -14.41 20.83 -3.09
N TYR A 272 -13.86 19.89 -3.87
CA TYR A 272 -13.45 20.10 -5.26
C TYR A 272 -14.43 19.55 -6.30
N GLY A 273 -15.62 19.11 -5.89
CA GLY A 273 -16.66 18.63 -6.82
C GLY A 273 -16.33 17.32 -7.55
N ARG A 274 -15.36 16.54 -7.06
CA ARG A 274 -14.96 15.23 -7.60
C ARG A 274 -15.93 14.13 -7.17
N GLN A 275 -17.18 14.20 -7.65
CA GLN A 275 -18.22 13.23 -7.31
C GLN A 275 -17.84 11.80 -7.73
N ASP A 276 -17.10 11.66 -8.82
CA ASP A 276 -16.50 10.40 -9.28
C ASP A 276 -15.63 9.73 -8.19
N VAL A 277 -14.84 10.53 -7.48
CA VAL A 277 -13.99 10.05 -6.38
C VAL A 277 -14.83 9.79 -5.13
N VAL A 278 -15.77 10.68 -4.81
CA VAL A 278 -16.64 10.56 -3.63
C VAL A 278 -17.46 9.26 -3.67
N GLU A 279 -18.04 8.93 -4.83
CA GLU A 279 -18.84 7.72 -5.02
C GLU A 279 -17.98 6.47 -4.78
N VAL A 280 -16.81 6.39 -5.41
CA VAL A 280 -15.89 5.25 -5.23
C VAL A 280 -15.44 5.12 -3.78
N LEU A 281 -15.12 6.22 -3.09
CA LEU A 281 -14.71 6.17 -1.68
C LEU A 281 -15.87 5.76 -0.76
N LYS A 282 -17.12 6.15 -1.06
CA LYS A 282 -18.31 5.73 -0.31
C LYS A 282 -18.61 4.24 -0.50
N GLU A 283 -18.58 3.75 -1.74
CA GLU A 283 -18.86 2.34 -2.06
C GLU A 283 -17.94 1.38 -1.31
N ARG A 284 -16.66 1.75 -1.18
CA ARG A 284 -15.68 0.89 -0.50
C ARG A 284 -15.73 0.98 1.04
N SER A 285 -16.45 1.98 1.58
CA SER A 285 -16.66 2.15 3.03
C SER A 285 -17.85 1.37 3.61
N GLN A 286 -18.64 0.72 2.74
CA GLN A 286 -19.80 -0.13 3.10
C GLN A 286 -19.42 -1.61 3.15
#